data_AF-A0A060RK16-F1
#
_entry.id   AF-A0A060RK16-F1
#
_cell.length_a   1.000
_cell.length_b   1.000
_cell.length_c   1.000
_cell.angle_alpha   90.00
_cell.angle_beta   90.00
_cell.angle_gamma   90.00
#
_symmetry.space_group_name_H-M   'P 1'
#
loop_
_entity.id
_entity.type
_entity.pdbx_description
1 polymer ?
#
loop_
_entity_poly.entity_id
_entity_poly.type
_entity_poly.pdbx_seq_one_letter_code
_entity_poly.pdbx_strand_id
1 'polypeptide(L)'
;MELTMRQSYTAVIDGSINYGYIPNLIGGDGEWQDVCIISENVSAPLEVFEGELVAIIHRADDVETKWILTTAGEIVTYDQIKQATHFLEQYFTSTIELL
;
A
#
# COMPACT_ATOMS: atom_id res chain seq x y z
N MET A 1 -18.58 18.14 6.26
CA MET A 1 -17.27 17.55 5.93
C MET A 1 -17.38 16.11 6.35
N GLU A 2 -17.85 15.24 5.45
CA GLU A 2 -17.88 13.81 5.72
C GLU A 2 -16.42 13.36 5.80
N LEU A 3 -16.00 12.91 6.98
CA LEU A 3 -14.81 12.09 7.11
C LEU A 3 -15.17 10.78 6.42
N THR A 4 -14.79 10.61 5.16
CA THR A 4 -14.86 9.30 4.51
C THR A 4 -14.03 8.37 5.37
N MET A 5 -14.68 7.45 6.10
CA MET A 5 -13.95 6.45 6.88
C MET A 5 -13.17 5.59 5.89
N ARG A 6 -11.84 5.63 5.99
CA ARG A 6 -10.96 4.75 5.22
C ARG A 6 -11.11 3.33 5.75
N GLN A 7 -11.07 2.37 4.84
CA GLN A 7 -11.19 0.96 5.20
C GLN A 7 -9.85 0.47 5.78
N SER A 8 -9.92 -0.19 6.93
CA SER A 8 -8.76 -0.84 7.54
C SER A 8 -8.58 -2.27 7.04
N TYR A 9 -7.33 -2.69 6.93
CA TYR A 9 -6.91 -4.03 6.53
C TYR A 9 -5.78 -4.54 7.42
N THR A 10 -5.70 -5.86 7.57
CA THR A 10 -4.55 -6.53 8.17
C THR A 10 -3.65 -7.06 7.06
N ALA A 11 -2.38 -6.64 7.07
CA ALA A 11 -1.34 -7.11 6.19
C ALA A 11 -0.37 -8.03 6.94
N VAL A 12 0.10 -9.09 6.28
CA VAL A 12 1.25 -9.89 6.72
C VAL A 12 2.46 -9.42 5.92
N ILE A 13 3.55 -9.11 6.60
CA ILE A 13 4.74 -8.48 6.01
C ILE A 13 5.79 -9.55 5.72
N ASP A 14 6.25 -9.56 4.46
CA ASP A 14 7.23 -10.52 3.95
C ASP A 14 8.47 -9.77 3.44
N GLY A 15 9.46 -9.63 4.31
CA GLY A 15 10.77 -9.11 3.93
C GLY A 15 11.30 -8.00 4.85
N SER A 16 12.37 -7.36 4.37
CA SER A 16 13.09 -6.31 5.13
C SER A 16 12.56 -4.90 4.90
N ILE A 17 11.63 -4.76 3.96
CA ILE A 17 10.95 -3.51 3.59
C ILE A 17 9.49 -3.77 3.96
N ASN A 18 8.78 -2.79 4.53
CA ASN A 18 7.39 -2.98 4.98
C ASN A 18 6.45 -3.19 3.78
N TYR A 19 6.53 -4.37 3.19
CA TYR A 19 5.87 -4.86 2.00
C TYR A 19 5.36 -6.25 2.32
N GLY A 20 4.17 -6.57 1.84
CA GLY A 20 3.52 -7.82 2.16
C GLY A 20 2.23 -7.97 1.39
N TYR A 21 1.27 -8.67 1.97
CA TYR A 21 -0.01 -8.97 1.34
C TYR A 21 -1.17 -8.91 2.34
N ILE A 22 -2.38 -8.75 1.81
CA ILE A 22 -3.63 -8.84 2.58
C ILE A 22 -4.19 -10.27 2.48
N PRO A 23 -4.20 -11.06 3.58
CA PRO A 23 -4.68 -12.43 3.54
C PRO A 23 -6.17 -12.50 3.13
N ASN A 24 -6.51 -13.48 2.30
CA ASN A 24 -7.87 -13.76 1.82
C ASN A 24 -8.50 -12.67 0.92
N LEU A 25 -7.71 -11.70 0.47
CA LEU A 25 -8.11 -10.76 -0.58
C LEU A 25 -7.33 -11.11 -1.85
N ILE A 26 -8.01 -11.51 -2.91
CA ILE A 26 -7.36 -11.93 -4.16
C ILE A 26 -7.05 -10.70 -5.04
N GLY A 27 -5.79 -10.56 -5.43
CA GLY A 27 -5.29 -9.55 -6.35
C GLY A 27 -5.57 -9.90 -7.82
N GLY A 28 -5.11 -9.04 -8.72
CA GLY A 28 -5.34 -9.19 -10.17
C GLY A 28 -4.58 -10.35 -10.82
N ASP A 29 -3.52 -10.83 -10.18
CA ASP A 29 -2.70 -11.96 -10.63
C ASP A 29 -3.20 -13.34 -10.13
N GLY A 30 -4.23 -13.36 -9.27
CA GLY A 30 -4.79 -14.56 -8.66
C GLY A 30 -4.16 -14.97 -7.33
N GLU A 31 -3.16 -14.22 -6.83
CA GLU A 31 -2.56 -14.39 -5.51
C GLU A 31 -3.22 -13.46 -4.48
N TRP A 32 -2.72 -13.42 -3.25
CA TRP A 32 -3.17 -12.44 -2.26
C TRP A 32 -2.71 -11.03 -2.62
N GLN A 33 -3.58 -10.03 -2.41
CA GLN A 33 -3.36 -8.65 -2.81
C GLN A 33 -2.11 -8.06 -2.15
N ASP A 34 -1.16 -7.65 -2.97
CA ASP A 34 0.07 -7.01 -2.54
C ASP A 34 -0.17 -5.62 -1.92
N VAL A 35 0.63 -5.30 -0.92
CA VAL A 35 0.50 -4.07 -0.14
C VAL A 35 1.85 -3.55 0.39
N CYS A 36 2.02 -2.24 0.37
CA CYS A 36 3.15 -1.54 0.97
C CYS A 36 2.68 -0.65 2.13
N ILE A 37 3.46 -0.61 3.21
CA ILE A 37 3.19 0.22 4.38
C ILE A 37 4.05 1.48 4.30
N ILE A 38 3.38 2.63 4.23
CA ILE A 38 4.02 3.95 4.24
C ILE A 38 3.46 4.72 5.42
N SER A 39 4.27 4.88 6.46
CA SER A 39 3.89 5.57 7.69
C SER A 39 5.11 6.15 8.39
N GLU A 40 4.99 7.40 8.86
CA GLU A 40 5.97 8.05 9.73
C GLU A 40 6.00 7.43 11.14
N ASN A 41 4.92 6.72 11.52
CA ASN A 41 4.78 6.04 12.81
C ASN A 41 5.40 4.63 12.83
N VAL A 42 5.92 4.16 11.69
CA VAL A 42 6.55 2.84 11.54
C VAL A 42 8.03 3.01 11.24
N SER A 43 8.88 2.67 12.20
CA SER A 43 10.34 2.79 12.07
C SER A 43 11.11 1.47 12.20
N ALA A 44 10.41 0.35 12.35
CA ALA A 44 10.99 -0.98 12.50
C ALA A 44 10.30 -1.97 11.54
N PRO A 45 10.97 -3.07 11.18
CA PRO A 45 10.34 -4.16 10.42
C PRO A 45 9.10 -4.67 11.16
N LEU A 46 8.04 -4.90 10.40
CA LEU A 46 6.78 -5.42 10.89
C LEU A 46 6.65 -6.89 10.52
N GLU A 47 5.90 -7.66 11.31
CA GLU A 47 5.44 -9.01 10.93
C GLU A 47 3.97 -8.96 10.47
N VAL A 48 3.17 -8.15 11.17
CA VAL A 48 1.75 -7.91 10.89
C VAL A 48 1.48 -6.42 11.08
N PHE A 49 0.62 -5.86 10.22
CA PHE A 49 0.21 -4.47 10.30
C PHE A 49 -1.29 -4.33 10.12
N GLU A 50 -1.94 -3.59 11.01
CA GLU A 50 -3.32 -3.14 10.81
C GLU A 50 -3.29 -1.64 10.48
N GLY A 51 -3.85 -1.26 9.34
CA GLY A 51 -3.83 0.13 8.87
C GLY A 51 -4.88 0.44 7.83
N GLU A 52 -4.97 1.72 7.50
CA GLU A 52 -5.98 2.27 6.59
C GLU A 52 -5.45 2.30 5.16
N LEU A 53 -6.29 1.87 4.21
CA LEU A 53 -6.01 2.01 2.79
C LEU A 53 -6.12 3.47 2.37
N VAL A 54 -5.01 4.03 1.86
CA VAL A 54 -4.90 5.46 1.50
C VAL A 54 -4.62 5.69 0.03
N ALA A 55 -4.11 4.68 -0.67
CA ALA A 55 -3.88 4.78 -2.09
C ALA A 55 -3.82 3.41 -2.78
N ILE A 56 -4.09 3.44 -4.08
CA ILE A 56 -3.91 2.31 -4.99
C ILE A 56 -2.97 2.77 -6.11
N ILE A 57 -1.90 2.01 -6.32
CA ILE A 57 -1.03 2.18 -7.47
C ILE A 57 -1.52 1.24 -8.57
N HIS A 58 -1.97 1.82 -9.67
CA HIS A 58 -2.34 1.11 -10.87
C HIS A 58 -1.14 1.05 -11.81
N ARG A 59 -0.84 -0.12 -12.33
CA ARG A 59 0.20 -0.33 -13.34
C ARG A 59 -0.48 -0.69 -14.66
N ALA A 60 -0.28 0.10 -15.70
CA ALA A 60 -0.91 -0.11 -17.00
C ALA A 60 -0.32 -1.31 -17.78
N ASP A 61 0.87 -1.75 -17.38
CA ASP A 61 1.66 -2.83 -17.96
C ASP A 61 1.82 -4.04 -17.02
N ASP A 62 1.01 -4.10 -15.96
CA ASP A 62 0.93 -5.20 -15.00
C ASP A 62 -0.56 -5.60 -14.83
N VAL A 63 -0.81 -6.81 -14.38
CA VAL A 63 -2.18 -7.31 -14.13
C VAL A 63 -2.65 -7.02 -12.70
N GLU A 64 -1.74 -6.57 -11.83
CA GLU A 64 -2.03 -6.31 -10.42
C GLU A 64 -1.90 -4.83 -10.04
N THR A 65 -2.72 -4.40 -9.09
CA THR A 65 -2.54 -3.13 -8.37
C THR A 65 -1.64 -3.32 -7.16
N LYS A 66 -0.98 -2.26 -6.69
CA LYS A 66 -0.26 -2.26 -5.41
C LYS A 66 -0.94 -1.34 -4.42
N TRP A 67 -1.32 -1.87 -3.26
CA TRP A 67 -2.05 -1.10 -2.25
C TRP A 67 -1.09 -0.39 -1.30
N ILE A 68 -1.52 0.75 -0.76
CA ILE A 68 -0.78 1.49 0.26
C ILE A 68 -1.60 1.58 1.54
N LEU A 69 -1.09 1.00 2.62
CA LEU A 69 -1.64 1.21 3.96
C LEU A 69 -0.78 2.20 4.75
N THR A 70 -1.43 2.92 5.66
CA THR A 70 -0.76 3.77 6.64
C THR A 70 -1.39 3.59 8.03
N THR A 71 -0.80 4.20 9.06
CA THR A 71 -1.38 4.18 10.41
C THR A 71 -2.71 4.94 10.44
N ALA A 72 -3.67 4.48 11.23
CA ALA A 72 -5.00 5.07 11.28
C ALA A 72 -4.97 6.59 11.53
N GLY A 73 -5.67 7.35 10.69
CA GLY A 73 -5.72 8.82 10.76
C GLY A 73 -4.48 9.55 10.22
N GLU A 74 -3.47 8.84 9.73
CA GLU A 74 -2.29 9.44 9.08
C GLU A 74 -2.63 9.91 7.66
N ILE A 75 -2.05 11.06 7.27
CA ILE A 75 -2.19 11.59 5.92
C ILE A 75 -0.87 11.34 5.18
N VAL A 76 -0.94 10.51 4.15
CA VAL A 76 0.16 10.31 3.22
C VAL A 76 -0.12 11.06 1.93
N THR A 77 0.86 11.81 1.45
CA THR A 77 0.77 12.61 0.22
C THR A 77 1.18 11.79 -1.01
N TYR A 78 0.74 12.24 -2.18
CA TYR A 78 1.16 11.68 -3.47
C TYR A 78 2.70 11.63 -3.60
N ASP A 79 3.40 12.69 -3.21
CA ASP A 79 4.86 12.76 -3.33
C ASP A 79 5.57 11.80 -2.38
N GLN A 80 5.06 11.63 -1.15
CA GLN A 80 5.57 10.62 -0.21
C GLN A 80 5.43 9.21 -0.81
N ILE A 81 4.25 8.88 -1.36
CA ILE A 81 4.03 7.57 -2.00
C ILE A 81 4.98 7.40 -3.19
N LYS A 82 4.99 8.37 -4.10
CA LYS A 82 5.83 8.33 -5.30
C LYS A 82 7.30 8.16 -4.96
N GLN A 83 7.80 8.87 -3.96
CA GLN A 83 9.20 8.77 -3.54
C GLN A 83 9.49 7.43 -2.87
N ALA A 84 8.62 6.98 -1.97
CA ALA A 84 8.79 5.72 -1.25
C ALA A 84 8.75 4.51 -2.18
N THR A 85 7.93 4.53 -3.23
CA THR A 85 7.77 3.41 -4.17
C THR A 85 8.61 3.54 -5.44
N HIS A 86 9.32 4.65 -5.64
CA HIS A 86 10.10 4.93 -6.85
C HIS A 86 11.05 3.80 -7.24
N PHE A 87 11.68 3.15 -6.25
CA PHE A 87 12.66 2.09 -6.50
C PHE A 87 12.08 0.89 -7.28
N LEU A 88 10.78 0.60 -7.13
CA LEU A 88 10.07 -0.41 -7.91
C LEU A 88 9.31 0.22 -9.08
N GLU A 89 8.55 1.28 -8.82
CA GLU A 89 7.63 1.86 -9.81
C GLU A 89 8.36 2.53 -10.99
N GLN A 90 9.68 2.79 -10.90
CA GLN A 90 10.48 3.23 -12.04
C GLN A 90 10.52 2.23 -13.21
N TYR A 91 10.16 0.96 -12.97
CA TYR A 91 10.14 -0.09 -13.98
C TYR A 91 8.75 -0.37 -14.55
N PHE A 92 7.72 0.35 -14.11
CA PHE A 92 6.32 0.16 -14.50
C PHE A 92 5.69 1.46 -15.00
N THR A 93 4.61 1.34 -15.77
CA THR A 93 3.78 2.46 -16.21
C THR A 93 2.69 2.72 -15.17
N SER A 94 3.05 3.41 -14.09
CA SER A 94 2.21 3.52 -12.89
C SER A 94 1.46 4.86 -12.75
N THR A 95 0.25 4.80 -12.20
CA THR A 95 -0.52 5.96 -11.71
C THR A 95 -0.97 5.73 -10.27
N ILE A 96 -0.93 6.76 -9.44
CA ILE A 96 -1.35 6.69 -8.02
C ILE A 96 -2.74 7.32 -7.89
N GLU A 97 -3.68 6.56 -7.36
CA GLU A 97 -5.01 7.00 -6.92
C GLU A 97 -4.99 7.19 -5.40
N LEU A 98 -5.32 8.39 -4.90
CA LEU A 98 -5.48 8.67 -3.47
C LEU A 98 -6.94 8.48 -3.03
N LEU A 99 -7.16 8.00 -1.80
CA LEU A 99 -8.46 7.67 -1.22
C LEU A 99 -8.85 8.54 -0.01
#